data_AF-A0A9W4D160-F1
#
_entry.id   AF-A0A9W4D160-F1
#
_cell.length_a   1.000
_cell.length_b   1.000
_cell.length_c   1.000
_cell.angle_alpha   90.00
_cell.angle_beta   90.00
_cell.angle_gamma   90.00
#
_symmetry.space_group_name_H-M   'P 1'
#
loop_
_entity.id
_entity.type
_entity.pdbx_description
1 polymer ?
#
loop_
_entity_poly.entity_id
_entity_poly.type
_entity_poly.pdbx_seq_one_letter_code
_entity_poly.pdbx_strand_id
1 'polypeptide(L)'
;MPAASKFLFFFFSVSIFIIILFSVATQARIVHLPGAEAMEKISSDPEHVGFRCLSRRYRMPAVRRAVDLVCPQNKNGTKSTIKTYPATKHYRLPKDARMVRVDEEFSEEKFFDYVIFVPKGCKVVGLVHRKNDQKHWRFKLCERTS
;
A
#
# COMPACT_ATOMS: atom_id res chain seq x y z
N MET A 1 6.68 -15.47 -68.65
CA MET A 1 7.14 -15.37 -67.23
C MET A 1 6.80 -13.99 -66.66
N PRO A 2 5.66 -13.80 -65.96
CA PRO A 2 5.52 -12.61 -65.09
C PRO A 2 4.71 -12.84 -63.78
N ALA A 3 4.38 -14.08 -63.42
CA ALA A 3 3.50 -14.37 -62.28
C ALA A 3 4.23 -14.50 -60.93
N ALA A 4 5.47 -15.01 -60.93
CA ALA A 4 6.24 -15.25 -59.70
C ALA A 4 6.66 -13.95 -58.99
N SER A 5 6.91 -12.88 -59.76
CA SER A 5 7.33 -11.57 -59.23
C SER A 5 6.21 -10.91 -58.40
N LYS A 6 4.97 -10.91 -58.92
CA LYS A 6 3.81 -10.30 -58.22
C LYS A 6 3.49 -11.02 -56.91
N PHE A 7 3.71 -12.32 -56.85
CA PHE A 7 3.50 -13.14 -55.66
C PHE A 7 4.53 -12.81 -54.55
N LEU A 8 5.80 -12.64 -54.93
CA LEU A 8 6.85 -12.21 -53.99
C LEU A 8 6.59 -10.81 -53.43
N PHE A 9 6.18 -9.84 -54.27
CA PHE A 9 5.86 -8.49 -53.81
C PHE A 9 4.70 -8.47 -52.79
N PHE A 10 3.71 -9.36 -52.95
CA PHE A 10 2.60 -9.47 -52.00
C PHE A 10 3.03 -10.03 -50.64
N PHE A 11 3.89 -11.05 -50.60
CA PHE A 11 4.42 -11.57 -49.33
C PHE A 11 5.35 -10.59 -48.63
N PHE A 12 6.15 -9.83 -49.40
CA PHE A 12 6.98 -8.76 -48.85
C PHE A 12 6.14 -7.63 -48.25
N SER A 13 5.07 -7.20 -48.91
CA SER A 13 4.21 -6.15 -48.36
C SER A 13 3.51 -6.59 -47.08
N VAL A 14 2.93 -7.79 -47.06
CA VAL A 14 2.27 -8.35 -45.86
C VAL A 14 3.25 -8.48 -44.69
N SER A 15 4.48 -8.93 -44.95
CA SER A 15 5.51 -9.06 -43.91
C SER A 15 5.89 -7.71 -43.30
N ILE A 16 6.01 -6.65 -44.13
CA ILE A 16 6.28 -5.29 -43.65
C ILE A 16 5.13 -4.78 -42.77
N PHE A 17 3.87 -4.98 -43.18
CA PHE A 17 2.71 -4.58 -42.38
C PHE A 17 2.66 -5.30 -41.01
N ILE A 18 3.00 -6.59 -40.96
CA ILE A 18 3.05 -7.36 -39.71
C ILE A 18 4.17 -6.84 -38.80
N ILE A 19 5.35 -6.53 -39.33
CA ILE A 19 6.47 -5.97 -38.55
C ILE A 19 6.11 -4.61 -37.97
N ILE A 20 5.45 -3.74 -38.74
CA ILE A 20 4.99 -2.42 -38.26
C ILE A 20 3.97 -2.59 -37.12
N LEU A 21 2.98 -3.48 -37.27
CA LEU A 21 1.98 -3.75 -36.22
C LEU A 21 2.64 -4.30 -34.94
N PHE A 22 3.62 -5.20 -35.05
CA PHE A 22 4.39 -5.71 -33.90
C PHE A 22 5.27 -4.63 -33.24
N SER A 23 5.79 -3.68 -34.03
CA SER A 23 6.63 -2.58 -33.55
C SER A 23 5.83 -1.50 -32.82
N VAL A 24 4.54 -1.34 -33.14
CA VAL A 24 3.61 -0.45 -32.41
C VAL A 24 3.11 -1.13 -31.13
N ALA A 25 2.82 -2.43 -31.16
CA ALA A 25 2.37 -3.18 -29.99
C ALA A 25 3.43 -3.26 -28.88
N THR A 26 4.72 -3.25 -29.23
CA THR A 26 5.83 -3.26 -28.25
C THR A 26 6.11 -1.90 -27.61
N GLN A 27 5.58 -0.80 -28.17
CA GLN A 27 5.79 0.56 -27.63
C GLN A 27 4.69 1.04 -26.66
N ALA A 28 3.69 0.22 -26.36
CA ALA A 28 2.68 0.55 -25.34
C ALA A 28 3.16 0.38 -23.88
N ARG A 29 4.43 0.00 -23.65
CA ARG A 29 4.97 -0.25 -22.31
C ARG A 29 5.99 0.74 -21.77
N ILE A 30 6.29 1.82 -22.49
CA ILE A 30 7.25 2.82 -22.01
C ILE A 30 6.71 4.22 -22.25
N VAL A 31 5.58 4.54 -21.63
CA VAL A 31 5.33 5.92 -21.22
C VAL A 31 6.18 6.11 -19.96
N HIS A 32 7.39 6.63 -20.13
CA HIS A 32 8.13 7.24 -19.03
C HIS A 32 7.31 8.44 -18.56
N LEU A 33 6.41 8.24 -17.60
CA LEU A 33 5.89 9.34 -16.80
C LEU A 33 7.09 9.92 -16.02
N PRO A 34 7.44 11.21 -16.22
CA PRO A 34 8.40 11.88 -15.36
C PRO A 34 7.69 12.13 -14.03
N GLY A 35 7.86 11.21 -13.09
CA GLY A 35 7.15 11.23 -11.81
C GLY A 35 7.22 9.93 -11.01
N ALA A 36 7.72 8.84 -11.59
CA ALA A 36 7.86 7.55 -10.92
C ALA A 36 9.10 7.42 -10.00
N GLU A 37 9.92 8.47 -9.86
CA GLU A 37 11.11 8.44 -8.99
C GLU A 37 10.79 8.69 -7.49
N ALA A 38 9.51 8.87 -7.14
CA ALA A 38 9.09 9.06 -5.76
C ALA A 38 8.33 7.85 -5.17
N MET A 39 8.24 6.72 -5.88
CA MET A 39 7.72 5.49 -5.29
C MET A 39 8.84 4.74 -4.57
N GLU A 40 8.95 5.12 -3.30
CA GLU A 40 9.16 4.21 -2.19
C GLU A 40 10.22 3.15 -2.41
N LYS A 41 11.37 3.43 -1.80
CA LYS A 41 12.12 2.50 -0.95
C LYS A 41 11.18 1.49 -0.26
N ILE A 42 10.79 0.44 -0.99
CA ILE A 42 9.99 -0.69 -0.50
C ILE A 42 10.78 -1.20 0.70
N SER A 43 10.18 -1.03 1.86
CA SER A 43 10.84 -1.39 3.10
C SER A 43 11.22 -2.86 3.06
N SER A 44 12.48 -3.13 3.39
CA SER A 44 13.10 -4.43 3.49
C SER A 44 12.54 -5.30 4.64
N ASP A 45 11.28 -5.11 5.02
CA ASP A 45 10.60 -6.00 5.95
C ASP A 45 10.14 -7.25 5.18
N PRO A 46 10.36 -8.47 5.71
CA PRO A 46 9.89 -9.69 5.08
C PRO A 46 8.36 -9.65 4.89
N GLU A 47 7.86 -10.10 3.73
CA GLU A 47 6.41 -10.13 3.43
C GLU A 47 5.57 -10.91 4.47
N HIS A 48 6.21 -11.77 5.26
CA HIS A 48 5.60 -12.60 6.30
C HIS A 48 5.40 -11.86 7.64
N VAL A 49 6.14 -10.77 7.84
CA VAL A 49 6.01 -9.95 9.05
C VAL A 49 4.74 -9.11 8.93
N GLY A 50 4.01 -9.00 10.04
CA GLY A 50 2.72 -8.35 10.06
C GLY A 50 2.09 -8.35 11.45
N PHE A 51 0.77 -8.26 11.48
CA PHE A 51 -0.01 -8.33 12.71
C PHE A 51 -1.22 -9.22 12.54
N ARG A 52 -1.60 -9.93 13.61
CA ARG A 52 -2.85 -10.66 13.70
C ARG A 52 -3.74 -10.02 14.76
N CYS A 53 -4.89 -9.51 14.33
CA CYS A 53 -5.92 -8.97 15.20
C CYS A 53 -7.15 -9.87 15.13
N LEU A 54 -7.42 -10.60 16.22
CA LEU A 54 -8.47 -11.61 16.25
C LEU A 54 -8.25 -12.64 15.11
N SER A 55 -9.19 -12.76 14.17
CA SER A 55 -9.10 -13.64 13.00
C SER A 55 -8.36 -13.01 11.81
N ARG A 56 -8.07 -11.70 11.83
CA ARG A 56 -7.55 -10.96 10.68
C ARG A 56 -6.04 -10.82 10.71
N ARG A 57 -5.43 -10.88 9.53
CA ARG A 57 -3.98 -10.76 9.33
C ARG A 57 -3.67 -9.55 8.47
N TYR A 58 -2.92 -8.63 9.03
CA TYR A 58 -2.42 -7.43 8.38
C TYR A 58 -0.97 -7.65 7.95
N ARG A 59 -0.69 -7.52 6.65
CA ARG A 59 0.68 -7.52 6.14
C ARG A 59 1.36 -6.18 6.45
N MET A 60 2.66 -6.19 6.75
CA MET A 60 3.40 -4.95 7.02
C MET A 60 3.27 -3.87 5.94
N PRO A 61 3.26 -4.18 4.63
CA PRO A 61 3.06 -3.16 3.59
C PRO A 61 1.74 -2.40 3.70
N ALA A 62 0.64 -3.09 4.02
CA ALA A 62 -0.66 -2.44 4.21
C ALA A 62 -0.67 -1.54 5.46
N VAL A 63 -0.03 -2.00 6.54
CA VAL A 63 0.13 -1.26 7.78
C VAL A 63 0.97 0.00 7.59
N ARG A 64 2.06 -0.10 6.83
CA ARG A 64 2.95 1.04 6.50
C ARG A 64 2.23 2.07 5.65
N ARG A 65 1.53 1.64 4.58
CA ARG A 65 0.70 2.53 3.75
C ARG A 65 -0.27 3.38 4.56
N ALA A 66 -0.95 2.80 5.55
CA ALA A 66 -1.87 3.55 6.43
C ALA A 66 -1.16 4.67 7.21
N VAL A 67 0.10 4.46 7.61
CA VAL A 67 0.93 5.47 8.28
C VAL A 67 1.49 6.48 7.30
N ASP A 68 1.96 6.04 6.13
CA ASP A 68 2.58 6.89 5.11
C ASP A 68 1.59 7.88 4.50
N LEU A 69 0.28 7.56 4.48
CA LEU A 69 -0.76 8.51 4.09
C LEU A 69 -0.91 9.69 5.08
N VAL A 70 -0.67 9.45 6.37
CA VAL A 70 -0.96 10.44 7.43
C VAL A 70 0.29 11.08 8.03
N CYS A 71 1.45 10.44 7.93
CA CYS A 71 2.70 10.95 8.47
C CYS A 71 3.20 12.25 7.80
N PRO A 72 3.18 12.41 6.45
CA PRO A 72 3.53 13.68 5.81
C PRO A 72 2.45 14.76 6.03
N GLN A 73 1.19 14.36 6.25
CA GLN A 73 0.05 15.27 6.41
C GLN A 73 -0.05 15.93 7.79
N ASN A 74 0.85 15.63 8.74
CA ASN A 74 0.95 16.38 9.99
C ASN A 74 1.32 17.86 9.79
N LYS A 75 1.66 18.28 8.56
CA LYS A 75 1.85 19.69 8.20
C LYS A 75 0.55 20.41 7.82
N ASN A 76 -0.43 19.74 7.21
CA ASN A 76 -1.66 20.36 6.69
C ASN A 76 -2.92 19.55 7.05
N GLY A 77 -3.52 19.86 8.20
CA GLY A 77 -4.97 19.96 8.32
C GLY A 77 -5.86 18.71 8.34
N THR A 78 -5.43 17.51 7.95
CA THR A 78 -6.30 16.31 8.00
C THR A 78 -6.39 15.72 9.42
N LYS A 79 -6.94 16.51 10.35
CA LYS A 79 -6.98 16.25 11.80
C LYS A 79 -7.97 15.16 12.23
N SER A 80 -8.86 14.67 11.34
CA SER A 80 -9.98 13.82 11.76
C SER A 80 -9.64 12.33 11.94
N THR A 81 -8.61 11.82 11.25
CA THR A 81 -8.27 10.38 11.23
C THR A 81 -7.17 9.99 12.21
N ILE A 82 -6.25 10.90 12.55
CA ILE A 82 -5.16 10.63 13.50
C ILE A 82 -5.57 11.00 14.93
N LYS A 83 -5.42 10.07 15.87
CA LYS A 83 -5.74 10.28 17.29
C LYS A 83 -4.53 9.98 18.17
N THR A 84 -4.41 10.63 19.33
CA THR A 84 -3.43 10.23 20.34
C THR A 84 -3.80 8.85 20.89
N TYR A 85 -2.82 7.94 21.02
CA TYR A 85 -3.08 6.64 21.62
C TYR A 85 -3.18 6.78 23.16
N PRO A 86 -4.30 6.41 23.80
CA PRO A 86 -4.50 6.71 25.22
C PRO A 86 -3.78 5.73 26.17
N ALA A 87 -3.42 4.53 25.70
CA ALA A 87 -2.87 3.46 26.54
C ALA A 87 -1.34 3.27 26.38
N THR A 88 -0.62 4.35 26.05
CA THR A 88 0.85 4.32 25.87
C THR A 88 1.57 3.78 27.10
N LYS A 89 1.19 4.24 28.30
CA LYS A 89 1.77 3.75 29.57
C LYS A 89 1.52 2.26 29.81
N HIS A 90 0.32 1.77 29.50
CA HIS A 90 -0.05 0.38 29.74
C HIS A 90 0.79 -0.59 28.90
N TYR A 91 1.08 -0.22 27.65
CA TYR A 91 1.86 -1.02 26.72
C TYR A 91 3.33 -0.61 26.59
N ARG A 92 3.82 0.27 27.49
CA ARG A 92 5.20 0.81 27.48
C ARG A 92 5.61 1.41 26.12
N LEU A 93 4.66 2.07 25.44
CA LEU A 93 4.88 2.73 24.16
C LEU A 93 5.35 4.19 24.35
N PRO A 94 5.96 4.81 23.33
CA PRO A 94 6.32 6.22 23.36
C PRO A 94 5.14 7.13 23.66
N LYS A 95 5.38 8.21 24.44
CA LYS A 95 4.31 9.13 24.89
C LYS A 95 3.63 9.88 23.75
N ASP A 96 4.36 10.12 22.67
CA ASP A 96 3.91 10.81 21.47
C ASP A 96 3.27 9.85 20.43
N ALA A 97 3.10 8.57 20.78
CA ALA A 97 2.49 7.61 19.89
C ALA A 97 1.05 8.02 19.53
N ARG A 98 0.77 7.96 18.23
CA ARG A 98 -0.53 8.23 17.63
C ARG A 98 -1.08 6.97 17.02
N MET A 99 -2.38 6.99 16.75
CA MET A 99 -3.08 5.91 16.11
C MET A 99 -3.87 6.41 14.89
N VAL A 100 -3.89 5.61 13.84
CA VAL A 100 -4.66 5.81 12.61
C VAL A 100 -5.39 4.52 12.28
N ARG A 101 -6.58 4.63 11.68
CA ARG A 101 -7.34 3.45 11.25
C ARG A 101 -6.61 2.75 10.11
N VAL A 102 -6.64 1.41 10.11
CA VAL A 102 -6.25 0.64 8.94
C VAL A 102 -7.50 0.41 8.11
N ASP A 103 -7.61 1.12 7.00
CA ASP A 103 -8.63 0.83 6.01
C ASP A 103 -8.11 -0.32 5.13
N GLU A 104 -8.74 -1.49 5.21
CA GLU A 104 -8.63 -2.46 4.12
C GLU A 104 -9.62 -2.02 3.05
N GLU A 105 -9.16 -1.88 1.80
CA GLU A 105 -9.96 -1.47 0.63
C GLU A 105 -11.19 -2.36 0.34
N PHE A 106 -11.44 -3.42 1.11
CA PHE A 106 -12.42 -4.45 0.80
C PHE A 106 -13.25 -4.95 1.99
N SER A 107 -13.54 -4.10 2.98
CA SER A 107 -14.49 -4.53 4.00
C SER A 107 -15.53 -3.48 4.37
N GLU A 108 -16.78 -3.86 4.13
CA GLU A 108 -18.00 -3.14 4.53
C GLU A 108 -18.20 -3.15 6.06
N GLU A 109 -17.45 -3.98 6.79
CA GLU A 109 -17.48 -3.99 8.24
C GLU A 109 -16.67 -2.82 8.80
N LYS A 110 -17.33 -1.99 9.63
CA LYS A 110 -16.66 -0.90 10.38
C LYS A 110 -15.71 -1.49 11.42
N PHE A 111 -14.53 -1.87 10.99
CA PHE A 111 -13.50 -2.38 11.88
C PHE A 111 -12.86 -1.26 12.67
N PHE A 112 -12.62 -1.55 13.95
CA PHE A 112 -11.97 -0.64 14.88
C PHE A 112 -10.51 -1.04 15.13
N ASP A 113 -9.79 -1.39 14.06
CA ASP A 113 -8.36 -1.69 14.12
C ASP A 113 -7.56 -0.43 13.78
N TYR A 114 -6.54 -0.18 14.59
CA TYR A 114 -5.72 1.01 14.47
C TYR A 114 -4.24 0.65 14.50
N VAL A 115 -3.46 1.25 13.62
CA VAL A 115 -2.00 1.21 13.67
C VAL A 115 -1.51 2.28 14.62
N ILE A 116 -0.62 1.88 15.53
CA ILE A 116 0.08 2.79 16.42
C ILE A 116 1.43 3.12 15.79
N PHE A 117 1.73 4.40 15.68
CA PHE A 117 2.98 4.88 15.14
C PHE A 117 3.53 6.07 15.94
N VAL A 118 4.84 6.25 15.87
CA VAL A 118 5.55 7.42 16.39
C VAL A 118 5.65 8.45 15.26
N PRO A 119 5.07 9.65 15.41
CA PRO A 119 5.09 10.67 14.36
C PRO A 119 6.52 11.08 13.97
N LYS A 120 7.42 11.16 14.97
CA LYS A 120 8.83 11.41 14.73
C LYS A 120 9.46 10.19 14.05
N GLY A 121 9.64 10.28 12.73
CA GLY A 121 10.20 9.20 11.90
C GLY A 121 9.19 8.16 11.41
N CYS A 122 7.88 8.44 11.47
CA CYS A 122 6.81 7.61 10.89
C CYS A 122 6.88 6.12 11.27
N LYS A 123 7.37 5.81 12.47
CA LYS A 123 7.70 4.44 12.86
C LYS A 123 6.47 3.71 13.39
N VAL A 124 6.06 2.63 12.73
CA VAL A 124 5.06 1.68 13.26
C VAL A 124 5.60 1.02 14.53
N VAL A 125 4.82 1.07 15.61
CA VAL A 125 5.17 0.46 16.90
C VAL A 125 4.17 -0.61 17.35
N GLY A 126 3.03 -0.73 16.69
CA GLY A 126 2.08 -1.80 16.95
C GLY A 126 0.77 -1.65 16.20
N LEU A 127 -0.12 -2.61 16.40
CA LEU A 127 -1.49 -2.59 15.92
C LEU A 127 -2.41 -2.94 17.09
N VAL A 128 -3.56 -2.28 17.17
CA VAL A 128 -4.54 -2.49 18.23
C VAL A 128 -5.94 -2.68 17.67
N HIS A 129 -6.66 -3.60 18.29
CA HIS A 129 -8.08 -3.77 18.10
C HIS A 129 -8.83 -3.05 19.22
N ARG A 130 -9.74 -2.14 18.88
CA ARG A 130 -10.67 -1.55 19.84
C ARG A 130 -11.89 -2.45 19.96
N LYS A 131 -12.17 -2.93 21.18
CA LYS A 131 -13.37 -3.70 21.47
C LYS A 131 -14.62 -2.83 21.28
N ASN A 132 -15.70 -3.42 20.78
CA ASN A 132 -16.98 -2.76 20.52
C ASN A 132 -17.77 -2.41 21.82
N ASP A 133 -17.24 -2.74 23.00
CA ASP A 133 -17.86 -2.33 24.25
C ASP A 133 -17.84 -0.80 24.37
N GLN A 134 -18.99 -0.20 24.69
CA GLN A 134 -19.21 1.26 24.81
C GLN A 134 -18.27 1.99 25.80
N LYS A 135 -17.35 1.29 26.48
CA LYS A 135 -16.30 1.89 27.30
C LYS A 135 -15.12 2.30 26.41
N HIS A 136 -14.93 3.62 26.29
CA HIS A 136 -14.02 4.35 25.39
C HIS A 136 -12.50 3.99 25.39
N TRP A 137 -12.05 2.89 25.99
CA TRP A 137 -10.64 2.70 26.30
C TRP A 137 -10.12 1.25 26.29
N ARG A 138 -10.91 0.26 25.86
CA ARG A 138 -10.43 -1.14 25.76
C ARG A 138 -9.81 -1.43 24.39
N PHE A 139 -8.54 -1.04 24.25
CA PHE A 139 -7.67 -1.46 23.14
C PHE A 139 -6.93 -2.74 23.52
N LYS A 140 -6.98 -3.77 22.67
CA LYS A 140 -6.17 -4.97 22.78
C LYS A 140 -5.04 -4.90 21.74
N LEU A 141 -3.79 -5.07 22.18
CA LEU A 141 -2.65 -5.18 21.26
C LEU A 141 -2.79 -6.44 20.41
N CYS A 142 -2.55 -6.29 19.11
CA CYS A 142 -2.53 -7.39 18.17
C CYS A 142 -1.18 -8.11 18.22
N GLU A 143 -1.21 -9.40 17.90
CA GLU A 143 0.00 -10.23 17.89
C GLU A 143 0.85 -9.90 16.68
N ARG A 144 2.15 -9.73 16.86
CA ARG A 144 3.07 -9.58 15.72
C ARG A 144 3.27 -10.95 15.07
N THR A 145 3.08 -11.03 13.76
CA THR A 145 3.40 -12.24 13.00
C THR A 145 4.86 -12.18 12.55
N SER A 146 5.55 -13.32 12.64
CA SER A 146 6.91 -13.55 12.16
C SER A 146 6.88 -14.31 10.85
#